data_AF-A0A7W1UXA7-F1
#
_entry.id   AF-A0A7W1UXA7-F1
#
_cell.length_a   1.000
_cell.length_b   1.000
_cell.length_c   1.000
_cell.angle_alpha   90.00
_cell.angle_beta   90.00
_cell.angle_gamma   90.00
#
_symmetry.space_group_name_H-M   'P 1'
#
loop_
_entity.id
_entity.type
_entity.pdbx_description
1 polymer ?
#
loop_
_entity_poly.entity_id
_entity_poly.type
_entity_poly.pdbx_seq_one_letter_code
_entity_poly.pdbx_strand_id
1 'polypeptide(L)'
;PKAVKNYAKKHPHSMGAWDGNSKTHVATMASGDFYANEKSITFQKEDSLTIKHTNTEGKSTILKHNLKVLSGEIVDATSLNKKALLTFLREQVKDSKEKNILFSLHLKATMMKVSDPIIFGHAVTVFFEDVFTKYQETIDKLGVDVKNGFGDLIQKIKTLPDAERKEIEIAIAQAIENGPDLAMVDSDNGITNLHVPSDVIIDASMPAMIRNSGKMWDAKGKTQDTKAVIPDSSYASIYQATIDFCKENGAFDPTTMGTVSNVGLMAQQAEEYGSHDKTFEMQERGNVQVVNQAGDVLIEHKVEKGDIWRMCQVKDAPIQDWVKLAYSRAKATGNPAIFWLDENRPHDAEIIKKVNLYLKNYDTTGLDIQILPPEEATIYSLKRIKEGKDTISVSGNVLRDYLTDLFPILEVGTSAKMLSIVPLMKGGGLFETGAGGSAPKHVQQFLKENHLRWDSLGEFLALAVSLEHLGITNNKPKALVLSETLDEAIENYLEFDKSPSRKVGELDNRGSHFYLAMYWADALAKQNKDQTLKEMFAGVAKQLKENETAIVKDLNKIQGNPMDINGYYWPDHKLTSQAMRPSNTFNAILKSIV
;
A
#
# COMPACT_ATOMS: atom_id res chain seq x y z
N PRO A 1 7.70 14.64 -5.75
CA PRO A 1 8.03 16.05 -6.05
C PRO A 1 9.23 16.15 -7.00
N LYS A 2 9.39 17.26 -7.73
CA LYS A 2 10.51 17.41 -8.68
C LYS A 2 11.88 17.31 -8.00
N ALA A 3 12.04 17.89 -6.81
CA ALA A 3 13.27 17.79 -6.01
C ALA A 3 13.65 16.33 -5.70
N VAL A 4 12.70 15.52 -5.23
CA VAL A 4 12.90 14.08 -4.97
C VAL A 4 13.27 13.33 -6.24
N LYS A 5 12.60 13.61 -7.37
CA LYS A 5 12.92 12.96 -8.64
C LYS A 5 14.33 13.32 -9.12
N ASN A 6 14.71 14.59 -9.04
CA ASN A 6 16.06 15.04 -9.41
C ASN A 6 17.13 14.42 -8.51
N TYR A 7 16.85 14.28 -7.21
CA TYR A 7 17.72 13.57 -6.28
C TYR A 7 17.90 12.11 -6.70
N ALA A 8 16.82 11.38 -6.97
CA ALA A 8 16.90 9.99 -7.42
C ALA A 8 17.67 9.83 -8.74
N LYS A 9 17.64 10.84 -9.62
CA LYS A 9 18.45 10.84 -10.86
C LYS A 9 19.95 11.01 -10.58
N LYS A 10 20.32 11.86 -9.62
CA LYS A 10 21.73 12.08 -9.21
C LYS A 10 22.27 10.96 -8.33
N HIS A 11 21.40 10.35 -7.52
CA HIS A 11 21.71 9.31 -6.54
C HIS A 11 20.82 8.09 -6.77
N PRO A 12 21.01 7.35 -7.88
CA PRO A 12 20.15 6.23 -8.23
C PRO A 12 20.24 5.13 -7.17
N HIS A 13 19.07 4.67 -6.74
CA HIS A 13 18.95 3.53 -5.84
C HIS A 13 19.19 2.22 -6.61
N SER A 14 19.44 1.13 -5.88
CA SER A 14 19.65 -0.18 -6.50
C SER A 14 18.41 -0.70 -7.20
N MET A 15 18.56 -1.11 -8.45
CA MET A 15 17.58 -1.83 -9.26
C MET A 15 18.17 -3.18 -9.67
N GLY A 16 17.51 -4.27 -9.32
CA GLY A 16 17.96 -5.61 -9.68
C GLY A 16 17.83 -5.84 -11.19
N ALA A 17 18.88 -6.38 -11.82
CA ALA A 17 18.86 -6.69 -13.24
C ALA A 17 17.80 -7.74 -13.57
N TRP A 18 17.06 -7.55 -14.66
CA TRP A 18 16.06 -8.50 -15.14
C TRP A 18 16.65 -9.40 -16.23
N ASP A 19 16.35 -10.70 -16.12
CA ASP A 19 16.67 -11.71 -17.12
C ASP A 19 15.40 -11.99 -17.95
N GLY A 20 15.51 -11.94 -19.27
CA GLY A 20 14.40 -12.26 -20.17
C GLY A 20 13.91 -13.71 -20.05
N ASN A 21 14.75 -14.61 -19.49
CA ASN A 21 14.38 -15.99 -19.19
C ASN A 21 13.84 -16.19 -17.77
N SER A 22 13.60 -15.12 -17.00
CA SER A 22 13.04 -15.23 -15.65
C SER A 22 11.71 -15.99 -15.68
N LYS A 23 11.58 -16.95 -14.76
CA LYS A 23 10.38 -17.75 -14.57
C LYS A 23 9.33 -17.05 -13.71
N THR A 24 9.66 -15.89 -13.14
CA THR A 24 8.75 -15.13 -12.29
C THR A 24 7.49 -14.72 -13.05
N HIS A 25 6.32 -14.94 -12.46
CA HIS A 25 5.04 -14.54 -13.03
C HIS A 25 3.99 -14.41 -11.93
N VAL A 26 2.93 -13.68 -12.22
CA VAL A 26 1.71 -13.67 -11.42
C VAL A 26 0.86 -14.88 -11.80
N ALA A 27 0.25 -15.51 -10.80
CA ALA A 27 -0.81 -16.48 -11.00
C ALA A 27 -2.11 -15.95 -10.39
N THR A 28 -3.18 -15.94 -11.17
CA THR A 28 -4.50 -15.46 -10.76
C THR A 28 -5.60 -16.40 -11.27
N MET A 29 -6.78 -16.35 -10.66
CA MET A 29 -7.91 -17.18 -11.07
C MET A 29 -8.43 -16.75 -12.45
N ALA A 30 -8.80 -17.73 -13.27
CA ALA A 30 -9.39 -17.45 -14.59
C ALA A 30 -10.94 -17.40 -14.57
N SER A 31 -11.55 -17.83 -13.46
CA SER A 31 -13.01 -17.79 -13.26
C SER A 31 -13.35 -18.00 -11.79
N GLY A 32 -14.58 -17.62 -11.41
CA GLY A 32 -15.10 -17.86 -10.07
C GLY A 32 -14.55 -16.93 -8.99
N ASP A 33 -13.81 -15.89 -9.36
CA ASP A 33 -13.31 -14.84 -8.47
C ASP A 33 -14.25 -13.62 -8.42
N PHE A 34 -13.82 -12.55 -7.74
CA PHE A 34 -14.66 -11.37 -7.61
C PHE A 34 -14.81 -10.65 -8.96
N TYR A 35 -13.76 -10.60 -9.77
CA TYR A 35 -13.85 -10.02 -11.12
C TYR A 35 -14.89 -10.76 -11.97
N ALA A 36 -14.79 -12.09 -12.09
CA ALA A 36 -15.64 -12.88 -12.99
C ALA A 36 -17.13 -12.90 -12.60
N ASN A 37 -17.45 -12.67 -11.33
CA ASN A 37 -18.82 -12.76 -10.80
C ASN A 37 -19.48 -11.40 -10.52
N GLU A 38 -18.80 -10.30 -10.83
CA GLU A 38 -19.30 -8.97 -10.48
C GLU A 38 -20.58 -8.60 -11.26
N LYS A 39 -21.44 -7.83 -10.59
CA LYS A 39 -22.62 -7.17 -11.17
C LYS A 39 -22.70 -5.78 -10.57
N SER A 40 -23.08 -4.78 -11.35
CA SER A 40 -23.17 -3.39 -10.90
C SER A 40 -24.39 -2.66 -11.45
N ILE A 41 -24.87 -1.65 -10.73
CA ILE A 41 -26.00 -0.80 -11.09
C ILE A 41 -25.81 0.63 -10.57
N THR A 42 -26.14 1.62 -11.41
CA THR A 42 -26.29 3.02 -11.00
C THR A 42 -27.74 3.34 -10.61
N PHE A 43 -27.94 3.86 -9.39
CA PHE A 43 -29.25 4.28 -8.91
C PHE A 43 -29.66 5.64 -9.50
N GLN A 44 -30.90 5.76 -9.99
CA GLN A 44 -31.44 7.02 -10.51
C GLN A 44 -32.03 7.92 -9.41
N LYS A 45 -32.43 7.32 -8.29
CA LYS A 45 -33.05 7.99 -7.14
C LYS A 45 -32.55 7.37 -5.85
N GLU A 46 -32.73 8.08 -4.74
CA GLU A 46 -32.44 7.53 -3.41
C GLU A 46 -33.31 6.30 -3.13
N ASP A 47 -32.73 5.31 -2.45
CA ASP A 47 -33.40 4.06 -2.07
C ASP A 47 -32.76 3.48 -0.79
N SER A 48 -33.28 2.35 -0.33
CA SER A 48 -32.76 1.60 0.80
C SER A 48 -32.69 0.11 0.45
N LEU A 49 -31.49 -0.45 0.53
CA LEU A 49 -31.22 -1.82 0.16
C LEU A 49 -31.22 -2.77 1.38
N THR A 50 -31.57 -4.02 1.11
CA THR A 50 -31.41 -5.14 2.02
C THR A 50 -30.66 -6.26 1.30
N ILE A 51 -29.64 -6.81 1.95
CA ILE A 51 -28.92 -7.98 1.50
C ILE A 51 -29.53 -9.18 2.24
N LYS A 52 -30.10 -10.14 1.49
CA LYS A 52 -30.69 -11.35 2.06
C LYS A 52 -30.13 -12.61 1.39
N HIS A 53 -29.94 -13.65 2.17
CA HIS A 53 -29.60 -14.98 1.70
C HIS A 53 -30.82 -15.89 1.81
N THR A 54 -31.15 -16.62 0.75
CA THR A 54 -32.19 -17.66 0.76
C THR A 54 -31.55 -19.01 0.48
N ASN A 55 -31.63 -19.95 1.44
CA ASN A 55 -31.04 -21.27 1.28
C ASN A 55 -31.86 -22.17 0.33
N THR A 56 -31.39 -23.38 0.04
CA THR A 56 -32.06 -24.33 -0.87
C THR A 56 -33.43 -24.83 -0.38
N GLU A 57 -33.75 -24.65 0.90
CA GLU A 57 -35.05 -25.00 1.50
C GLU A 57 -36.03 -23.82 1.50
N GLY A 58 -35.61 -22.65 0.98
CA GLY A 58 -36.42 -21.43 0.95
C GLY A 58 -36.35 -20.60 2.24
N LYS A 59 -35.51 -20.97 3.23
CA LYS A 59 -35.30 -20.19 4.45
C LYS A 59 -34.48 -18.94 4.13
N SER A 60 -35.07 -17.78 4.40
CA SER A 60 -34.43 -16.47 4.20
C SER A 60 -33.75 -15.95 5.47
N THR A 61 -32.55 -15.41 5.32
CA THR A 61 -31.75 -14.76 6.38
C THR A 61 -31.31 -13.39 5.88
N ILE A 62 -31.58 -12.34 6.66
CA ILE A 62 -31.08 -11.00 6.35
C ILE A 62 -29.61 -10.92 6.76
N LEU A 63 -28.72 -10.68 5.81
CA LEU A 63 -27.29 -10.45 6.07
C LEU A 63 -27.05 -9.00 6.49
N LYS A 64 -27.76 -8.06 5.86
CA LYS A 64 -27.75 -6.64 6.22
C LYS A 64 -29.00 -5.95 5.73
N HIS A 65 -29.49 -4.96 6.49
CA HIS A 65 -30.67 -4.18 6.14
C HIS A 65 -30.36 -2.67 6.22
N ASN A 66 -31.27 -1.87 5.68
CA ASN A 66 -31.25 -0.40 5.76
C ASN A 66 -29.96 0.24 5.19
N LEU A 67 -29.45 -0.33 4.09
CA LEU A 67 -28.33 0.23 3.35
C LEU A 67 -28.81 1.38 2.49
N LYS A 68 -28.57 2.62 2.93
CA LYS A 68 -28.96 3.81 2.16
C LYS A 68 -28.11 3.93 0.91
N VAL A 69 -28.79 4.24 -0.21
CA VAL A 69 -28.17 4.58 -1.48
C VAL A 69 -28.73 5.92 -1.97
N LEU A 70 -27.85 6.75 -2.51
CA LEU A 70 -28.19 8.07 -3.03
C LEU A 70 -28.52 8.02 -4.53
N SER A 71 -29.18 9.06 -5.02
CA SER A 71 -29.29 9.26 -6.47
C SER A 71 -27.89 9.40 -7.08
N GLY A 72 -27.65 8.68 -8.18
CA GLY A 72 -26.37 8.58 -8.86
C GLY A 72 -25.35 7.66 -8.19
N GLU A 73 -25.64 7.06 -7.03
CA GLU A 73 -24.72 6.10 -6.40
C GLU A 73 -24.62 4.82 -7.22
N ILE A 74 -23.40 4.29 -7.36
CA ILE A 74 -23.14 2.99 -7.96
C ILE A 74 -23.04 1.96 -6.84
N VAL A 75 -23.68 0.82 -7.04
CA VAL A 75 -23.59 -0.35 -6.18
C VAL A 75 -23.19 -1.55 -7.02
N ASP A 76 -22.12 -2.19 -6.63
CA ASP A 76 -21.63 -3.44 -7.17
C ASP A 76 -21.69 -4.54 -6.11
N ALA A 77 -21.94 -5.77 -6.55
CA ALA A 77 -21.86 -6.95 -5.72
C ALA A 77 -21.26 -8.13 -6.49
N THR A 78 -20.56 -8.98 -5.75
CA THR A 78 -19.79 -10.10 -6.33
C THR A 78 -19.55 -11.20 -5.31
N SER A 79 -19.04 -12.34 -5.77
CA SER A 79 -18.68 -13.49 -4.94
C SER A 79 -17.40 -14.18 -5.41
N LEU A 80 -16.55 -14.58 -4.46
CA LEU A 80 -15.44 -15.49 -4.68
C LEU A 80 -15.88 -16.92 -4.32
N ASN A 81 -15.83 -17.81 -5.29
CA ASN A 81 -16.21 -19.20 -5.12
C ASN A 81 -15.07 -19.98 -4.44
N LYS A 82 -15.35 -20.55 -3.27
CA LYS A 82 -14.36 -21.30 -2.47
C LYS A 82 -13.84 -22.52 -3.20
N LYS A 83 -14.70 -23.27 -3.90
CA LYS A 83 -14.27 -24.48 -4.62
C LYS A 83 -13.28 -24.11 -5.73
N ALA A 84 -13.59 -23.08 -6.52
CA ALA A 84 -12.69 -22.56 -7.56
C ALA A 84 -11.37 -22.07 -6.96
N LEU A 85 -11.41 -21.33 -5.86
CA LEU A 85 -10.21 -20.88 -5.14
C LEU A 85 -9.34 -22.05 -4.67
N LEU A 86 -9.93 -23.07 -4.03
CA LEU A 86 -9.18 -24.22 -3.54
C LEU A 86 -8.58 -25.05 -4.69
N THR A 87 -9.30 -25.21 -5.80
CA THR A 87 -8.77 -25.84 -7.02
C THR A 87 -7.57 -25.06 -7.55
N PHE A 88 -7.73 -23.76 -7.74
CA PHE A 88 -6.65 -22.87 -8.19
C PHE A 88 -5.42 -22.94 -7.28
N LEU A 89 -5.59 -22.82 -5.96
CA LEU A 89 -4.49 -22.87 -5.01
C LEU A 89 -3.73 -24.21 -5.06
N ARG A 90 -4.44 -25.34 -5.12
CA ARG A 90 -3.81 -26.67 -5.24
C ARG A 90 -3.01 -26.79 -6.54
N GLU A 91 -3.58 -26.33 -7.65
CA GLU A 91 -2.89 -26.28 -8.94
C GLU A 91 -1.63 -25.40 -8.85
N GLN A 92 -1.71 -24.24 -8.21
CA GLN A 92 -0.56 -23.33 -8.11
C GLN A 92 0.55 -23.84 -7.20
N VAL A 93 0.21 -24.49 -6.07
CA VAL A 93 1.19 -25.16 -5.19
C VAL A 93 1.90 -26.27 -5.98
N LYS A 94 1.15 -27.14 -6.65
CA LYS A 94 1.70 -28.22 -7.46
C LYS A 94 2.59 -27.72 -8.59
N ASP A 95 2.11 -26.76 -9.39
CA ASP A 95 2.86 -26.23 -10.53
C ASP A 95 4.13 -25.47 -10.08
N SER A 96 4.12 -24.84 -8.90
CA SER A 96 5.35 -24.21 -8.34
C SER A 96 6.42 -25.24 -8.01
N LYS A 97 6.01 -26.41 -7.46
CA LYS A 97 6.91 -27.53 -7.17
C LYS A 97 7.51 -28.09 -8.45
N GLU A 98 6.65 -28.38 -9.43
CA GLU A 98 7.06 -28.98 -10.73
C GLU A 98 8.02 -28.07 -11.50
N LYS A 99 7.82 -26.75 -11.44
CA LYS A 99 8.69 -25.77 -12.11
C LYS A 99 9.91 -25.33 -11.29
N ASN A 100 9.99 -25.77 -10.04
CA ASN A 100 11.02 -25.39 -9.07
C ASN A 100 11.15 -23.85 -8.92
N ILE A 101 10.03 -23.20 -8.64
CA ILE A 101 9.93 -21.76 -8.39
C ILE A 101 9.32 -21.52 -7.02
N LEU A 102 9.71 -20.42 -6.35
CA LEU A 102 9.15 -20.09 -5.05
C LEU A 102 7.64 -19.89 -5.17
N PHE A 103 6.89 -20.40 -4.19
CA PHE A 103 5.50 -20.04 -4.00
C PHE A 103 5.42 -18.81 -3.10
N SER A 104 4.74 -17.77 -3.57
CA SER A 104 4.43 -16.57 -2.76
C SER A 104 2.98 -16.16 -2.94
N LEU A 105 2.35 -15.73 -1.85
CA LEU A 105 0.98 -15.26 -1.76
C LEU A 105 0.98 -13.78 -1.40
N HIS A 106 0.26 -12.99 -2.19
CA HIS A 106 0.22 -11.54 -2.07
C HIS A 106 -1.24 -11.08 -1.91
N LEU A 107 -1.58 -10.63 -0.70
CA LEU A 107 -2.92 -10.20 -0.31
C LEU A 107 -2.85 -8.89 0.47
N LYS A 108 -3.99 -8.35 0.90
CA LYS A 108 -4.08 -7.13 1.71
C LYS A 108 -4.88 -7.37 3.00
N ALA A 109 -4.50 -8.40 3.75
CA ALA A 109 -5.25 -8.91 4.91
C ALA A 109 -5.52 -7.89 6.03
N THR A 110 -4.67 -6.86 6.17
CA THR A 110 -4.87 -5.79 7.16
C THR A 110 -6.01 -4.84 6.80
N MET A 111 -6.14 -4.49 5.52
CA MET A 111 -7.17 -3.57 5.04
C MET A 111 -8.44 -4.36 4.68
N MET A 112 -8.32 -5.41 3.88
CA MET A 112 -9.41 -6.31 3.51
C MET A 112 -9.73 -7.32 4.64
N LYS A 113 -10.03 -6.79 5.82
CA LYS A 113 -10.12 -7.50 7.11
C LYS A 113 -11.11 -8.67 7.20
N VAL A 114 -11.97 -8.85 6.19
CA VAL A 114 -12.93 -9.98 6.14
C VAL A 114 -12.51 -10.98 5.06
N SER A 115 -12.41 -10.55 3.80
CA SER A 115 -12.14 -11.45 2.67
C SER A 115 -10.75 -12.08 2.72
N ASP A 116 -9.72 -11.26 2.90
CA ASP A 116 -8.35 -11.68 2.66
C ASP A 116 -7.81 -12.63 3.74
N PRO A 117 -8.16 -12.48 5.04
CA PRO A 117 -7.84 -13.51 6.03
C PRO A 117 -8.47 -14.88 5.72
N ILE A 118 -9.66 -14.93 5.11
CA ILE A 118 -10.30 -16.20 4.70
C ILE A 118 -9.52 -16.81 3.53
N ILE A 119 -9.19 -16.01 2.51
CA ILE A 119 -8.38 -16.45 1.36
C ILE A 119 -7.01 -16.95 1.82
N PHE A 120 -6.38 -16.22 2.74
CA PHE A 120 -5.09 -16.59 3.34
C PHE A 120 -5.19 -17.92 4.08
N GLY A 121 -6.21 -18.09 4.91
CA GLY A 121 -6.46 -19.34 5.62
C GLY A 121 -6.63 -20.52 4.67
N HIS A 122 -7.33 -20.35 3.54
CA HIS A 122 -7.43 -21.37 2.51
C HIS A 122 -6.08 -21.71 1.86
N ALA A 123 -5.23 -20.72 1.61
CA ALA A 123 -3.87 -20.98 1.11
C ALA A 123 -3.01 -21.76 2.12
N VAL A 124 -3.10 -21.43 3.41
CA VAL A 124 -2.42 -22.18 4.49
C VAL A 124 -2.92 -23.63 4.52
N THR A 125 -4.23 -23.84 4.55
CA THR A 125 -4.81 -25.19 4.59
C THR A 125 -4.46 -26.01 3.35
N VAL A 126 -4.43 -25.40 2.16
CA VAL A 126 -4.04 -26.08 0.92
C VAL A 126 -2.55 -26.44 0.90
N PHE A 127 -1.67 -25.53 1.34
CA PHE A 127 -0.24 -25.82 1.36
C PHE A 127 0.11 -26.97 2.31
N PHE A 128 -0.56 -27.01 3.48
CA PHE A 128 -0.35 -28.03 4.51
C PHE A 128 -1.48 -29.08 4.54
N GLU A 129 -2.10 -29.38 3.40
CA GLU A 129 -3.34 -30.18 3.32
C GLU A 129 -3.22 -31.55 4.01
N ASP A 130 -2.08 -32.23 3.86
CA ASP A 130 -1.82 -33.52 4.52
C ASP A 130 -1.77 -33.40 6.05
N VAL A 131 -1.20 -32.30 6.59
CA VAL A 131 -1.13 -32.04 8.03
C VAL A 131 -2.53 -31.80 8.59
N PHE A 132 -3.30 -30.92 7.95
CA PHE A 132 -4.67 -30.64 8.38
C PHE A 132 -5.55 -31.89 8.29
N THR A 133 -5.44 -32.65 7.20
CA THR A 133 -6.22 -33.89 7.03
C THR A 133 -5.89 -34.93 8.10
N LYS A 134 -4.60 -35.12 8.41
CA LYS A 134 -4.17 -36.13 9.40
C LYS A 134 -4.52 -35.73 10.84
N TYR A 135 -4.40 -34.46 11.20
CA TYR A 135 -4.51 -33.99 12.59
C TYR A 135 -5.70 -33.07 12.87
N GLN A 136 -6.72 -33.07 12.00
CA GLN A 136 -7.87 -32.15 12.07
C GLN A 136 -8.49 -32.11 13.47
N GLU A 137 -8.77 -33.26 14.08
CA GLU A 137 -9.41 -33.32 15.41
C GLU A 137 -8.57 -32.63 16.49
N THR A 138 -7.25 -32.83 16.48
CA THR A 138 -6.32 -32.19 17.42
C THR A 138 -6.22 -30.69 17.17
N ILE A 139 -6.12 -30.29 15.90
CA ILE A 139 -6.06 -28.88 15.48
C ILE A 139 -7.34 -28.14 15.89
N ASP A 140 -8.51 -28.76 15.72
CA ASP A 140 -9.81 -28.20 16.12
C ASP A 140 -9.91 -28.05 17.64
N LYS A 141 -9.44 -29.05 18.42
CA LYS A 141 -9.41 -28.98 19.90
C LYS A 141 -8.49 -27.87 20.41
N LEU A 142 -7.39 -27.60 19.71
CA LEU A 142 -6.49 -26.48 20.01
C LEU A 142 -7.11 -25.12 19.64
N GLY A 143 -8.21 -25.11 18.89
CA GLY A 143 -8.88 -23.91 18.43
C GLY A 143 -8.02 -23.09 17.47
N VAL A 144 -7.21 -23.74 16.63
CA VAL A 144 -6.37 -23.07 15.62
C VAL A 144 -7.24 -22.29 14.64
N ASP A 145 -6.89 -21.03 14.41
CA ASP A 145 -7.55 -20.16 13.42
C ASP A 145 -6.55 -19.81 12.31
N VAL A 146 -6.63 -20.54 11.20
CA VAL A 146 -5.76 -20.34 10.04
C VAL A 146 -5.94 -18.98 9.37
N LYS A 147 -7.01 -18.23 9.69
CA LYS A 147 -7.15 -16.82 9.26
C LYS A 147 -6.13 -15.91 9.93
N ASN A 148 -5.54 -16.33 11.05
CA ASN A 148 -4.39 -15.68 11.68
C ASN A 148 -3.05 -16.20 11.16
N GLY A 149 -3.09 -17.13 10.20
CA GLY A 149 -1.94 -17.71 9.53
C GLY A 149 -1.36 -18.97 10.17
N PHE A 150 -0.37 -19.54 9.51
CA PHE A 150 0.31 -20.76 9.94
C PHE A 150 1.01 -20.60 11.29
N GLY A 151 1.42 -19.38 11.64
CA GLY A 151 2.01 -19.07 12.95
C GLY A 151 1.07 -19.38 14.13
N ASP A 152 -0.25 -19.29 13.95
CA ASP A 152 -1.23 -19.63 14.99
C ASP A 152 -1.18 -21.14 15.33
N LEU A 153 -1.08 -21.99 14.29
CA LEU A 153 -0.85 -23.43 14.47
C LEU A 153 0.46 -23.69 15.23
N ILE A 154 1.56 -23.08 14.77
CA ILE A 154 2.89 -23.24 15.38
C ILE A 154 2.91 -22.83 16.85
N GLN A 155 2.18 -21.79 17.24
CA GLN A 155 2.09 -21.40 18.65
C GLN A 155 1.25 -22.37 19.46
N LYS A 156 0.09 -22.80 18.94
CA LYS A 156 -0.86 -23.64 19.70
C LYS A 156 -0.38 -25.07 19.91
N ILE A 157 0.34 -25.66 18.96
CA ILE A 157 0.90 -27.02 19.12
C ILE A 157 1.94 -27.11 20.25
N LYS A 158 2.52 -25.99 20.69
CA LYS A 158 3.44 -25.97 21.84
C LYS A 158 2.78 -26.34 23.17
N THR A 159 1.45 -26.28 23.22
CA THR A 159 0.66 -26.65 24.41
C THR A 159 0.37 -28.15 24.49
N LEU A 160 0.65 -28.91 23.42
CA LEU A 160 0.47 -30.36 23.39
C LEU A 160 1.57 -31.09 24.17
N PRO A 161 1.31 -32.34 24.60
CA PRO A 161 2.36 -33.25 25.06
C PRO A 161 3.48 -33.42 24.03
N ASP A 162 4.71 -33.58 24.51
CA ASP A 162 5.91 -33.61 23.65
C ASP A 162 5.85 -34.62 22.50
N ALA A 163 5.25 -35.79 22.73
CA ALA A 163 5.13 -36.83 21.72
C ALA A 163 4.21 -36.40 20.56
N GLU A 164 3.01 -35.89 20.89
CA GLU A 164 2.03 -35.41 19.91
C GLU A 164 2.54 -34.17 19.17
N ARG A 165 3.15 -33.22 19.90
CA ARG A 165 3.77 -32.03 19.31
C ARG A 165 4.82 -32.42 18.26
N LYS A 166 5.76 -33.30 18.63
CA LYS A 166 6.83 -33.74 17.72
C LYS A 166 6.29 -34.47 16.50
N GLU A 167 5.22 -35.26 16.64
CA GLU A 167 4.59 -35.94 15.50
C GLU A 167 4.02 -34.94 14.48
N ILE A 168 3.38 -33.87 14.96
CA ILE A 168 2.85 -32.80 14.11
C ILE A 168 4.00 -31.98 13.51
N GLU A 169 5.04 -31.63 14.27
CA GLU A 169 6.23 -30.93 13.78
C GLU A 169 6.95 -31.70 12.66
N ILE A 170 7.06 -33.03 12.78
CA ILE A 170 7.62 -33.89 11.72
C ILE A 170 6.74 -33.85 10.47
N ALA A 171 5.42 -33.95 10.61
CA ALA A 171 4.51 -33.89 9.48
C ALA A 171 4.54 -32.52 8.78
N ILE A 172 4.69 -31.44 9.55
CA ILE A 172 4.91 -30.10 9.00
C ILE A 172 6.21 -30.05 8.19
N ALA A 173 7.31 -30.56 8.74
CA ALA A 173 8.59 -30.60 8.04
C ALA A 173 8.50 -31.40 6.73
N GLN A 174 7.80 -32.53 6.74
CA GLN A 174 7.52 -33.33 5.55
C GLN A 174 6.66 -32.59 4.53
N ALA A 175 5.64 -31.84 4.96
CA ALA A 175 4.82 -31.03 4.07
C ALA A 175 5.65 -29.93 3.39
N ILE A 176 6.58 -29.29 4.10
CA ILE A 176 7.51 -28.30 3.52
C ILE A 176 8.46 -28.98 2.53
N GLU A 177 9.04 -30.13 2.88
CA GLU A 177 9.96 -30.88 2.00
C GLU A 177 9.25 -31.38 0.72
N ASN A 178 7.99 -31.81 0.85
CA ASN A 178 7.18 -32.32 -0.27
C ASN A 178 6.51 -31.20 -1.08
N GLY A 179 6.28 -30.02 -0.49
CA GLY A 179 5.73 -28.82 -1.13
C GLY A 179 6.77 -27.98 -1.88
N PRO A 180 6.37 -26.96 -2.66
CA PRO A 180 7.31 -26.02 -3.25
C PRO A 180 8.01 -25.21 -2.16
N ASP A 181 9.20 -24.70 -2.47
CA ASP A 181 9.87 -23.73 -1.59
C ASP A 181 8.96 -22.50 -1.39
N LEU A 182 8.87 -22.02 -0.15
CA LEU A 182 8.06 -20.85 0.21
C LEU A 182 8.93 -19.59 0.27
N ALA A 183 8.37 -18.47 -0.18
CA ALA A 183 8.97 -17.18 0.07
C ALA A 183 9.07 -16.90 1.59
N MET A 184 10.18 -16.31 2.02
CA MET A 184 10.49 -16.02 3.42
C MET A 184 10.32 -14.53 3.75
N VAL A 185 9.76 -14.25 4.92
CA VAL A 185 9.72 -12.92 5.55
C VAL A 185 10.99 -12.69 6.37
N ASP A 186 11.45 -13.74 7.03
CA ASP A 186 12.69 -13.81 7.80
C ASP A 186 13.23 -15.25 7.76
N SER A 187 14.22 -15.50 6.90
CA SER A 187 14.81 -16.83 6.71
C SER A 187 15.55 -17.34 7.94
N ASP A 188 16.18 -16.45 8.72
CA ASP A 188 17.00 -16.83 9.88
C ASP A 188 16.13 -17.38 11.02
N ASN A 189 14.89 -16.90 11.11
CA ASN A 189 13.91 -17.32 12.11
C ASN A 189 12.85 -18.29 11.55
N GLY A 190 12.98 -18.72 10.29
CA GLY A 190 12.03 -19.63 9.65
C GLY A 190 10.64 -19.04 9.40
N ILE A 191 10.50 -17.71 9.38
CA ILE A 191 9.21 -17.04 9.16
C ILE A 191 8.93 -16.98 7.67
N THR A 192 7.99 -17.82 7.22
CA THR A 192 7.52 -17.91 5.83
C THR A 192 6.43 -16.89 5.52
N ASN A 193 6.15 -16.68 4.24
CA ASN A 193 5.04 -15.88 3.73
C ASN A 193 3.66 -16.35 4.23
N LEU A 194 3.52 -17.61 4.66
CA LEU A 194 2.27 -18.15 5.21
C LEU A 194 2.16 -18.02 6.74
N HIS A 195 3.17 -17.47 7.43
CA HIS A 195 3.15 -17.37 8.90
C HIS A 195 2.11 -16.39 9.44
N VAL A 196 2.09 -15.15 8.94
CA VAL A 196 1.19 -14.09 9.41
C VAL A 196 0.59 -13.37 8.20
N PRO A 197 -0.75 -13.22 8.10
CA PRO A 197 -1.42 -12.62 6.94
C PRO A 197 -0.99 -11.18 6.63
N SER A 198 -0.53 -10.44 7.63
CA SER A 198 -0.13 -9.04 7.51
C SER A 198 1.34 -8.82 7.15
N ASP A 199 2.16 -9.89 7.06
CA ASP A 199 3.60 -9.73 6.83
C ASP A 199 3.94 -9.42 5.37
N VAL A 200 3.17 -9.96 4.42
CA VAL A 200 3.37 -9.78 2.98
C VAL A 200 2.13 -9.11 2.39
N ILE A 201 2.19 -7.79 2.27
CA ILE A 201 1.10 -6.96 1.78
C ILE A 201 1.34 -6.65 0.30
N ILE A 202 0.36 -6.94 -0.56
CA ILE A 202 0.49 -6.95 -2.03
C ILE A 202 1.06 -5.65 -2.61
N ASP A 203 0.56 -4.50 -2.15
CA ASP A 203 0.97 -3.16 -2.59
C ASP A 203 2.47 -2.89 -2.37
N ALA A 204 3.04 -3.32 -1.25
CA ALA A 204 4.46 -3.15 -0.95
C ALA A 204 5.33 -4.32 -1.45
N SER A 205 4.82 -5.55 -1.35
CA SER A 205 5.57 -6.77 -1.65
C SER A 205 5.77 -7.00 -3.15
N MET A 206 4.78 -6.68 -3.99
CA MET A 206 4.90 -6.84 -5.44
C MET A 206 5.94 -5.88 -6.03
N PRO A 207 5.95 -4.57 -5.73
CA PRO A 207 7.00 -3.67 -6.20
C PRO A 207 8.38 -4.02 -5.64
N ALA A 208 8.47 -4.47 -4.38
CA ALA A 208 9.74 -4.91 -3.80
C ALA A 208 10.31 -6.13 -4.55
N MET A 209 9.46 -7.10 -4.89
CA MET A 209 9.84 -8.27 -5.70
C MET A 209 10.24 -7.85 -7.11
N ILE A 210 9.45 -6.99 -7.78
CA ILE A 210 9.74 -6.50 -9.15
C ILE A 210 11.07 -5.74 -9.20
N ARG A 211 11.32 -4.86 -8.23
CA ARG A 211 12.58 -4.12 -8.09
C ARG A 211 13.78 -5.05 -7.87
N ASN A 212 13.57 -6.16 -7.18
CA ASN A 212 14.60 -7.15 -6.84
C ASN A 212 14.73 -8.25 -7.91
N SER A 213 14.84 -7.86 -9.19
CA SER A 213 14.97 -8.80 -10.32
C SER A 213 13.82 -9.79 -10.49
N GLY A 214 12.64 -9.49 -9.96
CA GLY A 214 11.52 -10.43 -9.94
C GLY A 214 11.67 -11.54 -8.88
N LYS A 215 12.48 -11.35 -7.84
CA LYS A 215 12.86 -12.43 -6.91
C LYS A 215 12.46 -12.15 -5.46
N MET A 216 12.15 -13.23 -4.75
CA MET A 216 11.92 -13.25 -3.30
C MET A 216 12.95 -14.15 -2.60
N TRP A 217 12.97 -14.12 -1.26
CA TRP A 217 13.95 -14.83 -0.45
C TRP A 217 13.50 -16.27 -0.18
N ASP A 218 14.41 -17.24 -0.36
CA ASP A 218 14.23 -18.65 -0.01
C ASP A 218 14.59 -18.94 1.45
N ALA A 219 14.40 -20.19 1.89
CA ALA A 219 14.72 -20.65 3.24
C ALA A 219 16.22 -20.57 3.60
N LYS A 220 17.11 -20.38 2.61
CA LYS A 220 18.56 -20.24 2.78
C LYS A 220 19.01 -18.78 2.74
N GLY A 221 18.08 -17.82 2.72
CA GLY A 221 18.38 -16.40 2.62
C GLY A 221 18.94 -15.98 1.27
N LYS A 222 18.64 -16.72 0.19
CA LYS A 222 19.02 -16.38 -1.19
C LYS A 222 17.81 -15.97 -2.00
N THR A 223 18.02 -15.19 -3.06
CA THR A 223 16.93 -14.74 -3.93
C THR A 223 16.65 -15.74 -5.06
N GLN A 224 15.38 -16.02 -5.33
CA GLN A 224 14.92 -16.94 -6.38
C GLN A 224 13.68 -16.40 -7.08
N ASP A 225 13.49 -16.80 -8.35
CA ASP A 225 12.27 -16.52 -9.11
C ASP A 225 11.04 -17.07 -8.39
N THR A 226 9.92 -16.36 -8.47
CA THR A 226 8.71 -16.65 -7.70
C THR A 226 7.47 -16.69 -8.57
N LYS A 227 6.53 -17.57 -8.21
CA LYS A 227 5.14 -17.45 -8.60
C LYS A 227 4.42 -16.58 -7.58
N ALA A 228 4.09 -15.37 -7.98
CA ALA A 228 3.31 -14.43 -7.19
C ALA A 228 1.81 -14.73 -7.33
N VAL A 229 1.26 -15.50 -6.41
CA VAL A 229 -0.16 -15.85 -6.36
C VAL A 229 -0.98 -14.66 -5.85
N ILE A 230 -1.85 -14.15 -6.72
CA ILE A 230 -2.84 -13.10 -6.47
C ILE A 230 -4.19 -13.68 -6.92
N PRO A 231 -4.97 -14.30 -6.02
CA PRO A 231 -6.13 -15.10 -6.43
C PRO A 231 -7.17 -14.34 -7.25
N ASP A 232 -7.55 -13.13 -6.82
CA ASP A 232 -8.51 -12.31 -7.56
C ASP A 232 -7.85 -11.58 -8.74
N SER A 233 -8.50 -11.61 -9.90
CA SER A 233 -7.94 -11.11 -11.15
C SER A 233 -8.18 -9.63 -11.42
N SER A 234 -8.99 -8.93 -10.60
CA SER A 234 -9.36 -7.52 -10.83
C SER A 234 -8.16 -6.59 -11.02
N TYR A 235 -7.05 -6.88 -10.33
CA TYR A 235 -5.85 -6.02 -10.32
C TYR A 235 -4.55 -6.77 -10.62
N ALA A 236 -4.61 -8.09 -10.79
CA ALA A 236 -3.41 -8.92 -10.96
C ALA A 236 -2.62 -8.58 -12.24
N SER A 237 -3.33 -8.16 -13.29
CA SER A 237 -2.76 -7.88 -14.62
C SER A 237 -1.75 -6.73 -14.63
N ILE A 238 -1.88 -5.72 -13.76
CA ILE A 238 -0.92 -4.60 -13.72
C ILE A 238 0.48 -5.07 -13.33
N TYR A 239 0.56 -6.05 -12.42
CA TYR A 239 1.83 -6.61 -11.98
C TYR A 239 2.40 -7.57 -13.02
N GLN A 240 1.55 -8.39 -13.64
CA GLN A 240 1.97 -9.26 -14.74
C GLN A 240 2.55 -8.45 -15.91
N ALA A 241 1.85 -7.39 -16.34
CA ALA A 241 2.32 -6.48 -17.39
C ALA A 241 3.64 -5.82 -17.03
N THR A 242 3.84 -5.44 -15.76
CA THR A 242 5.12 -4.86 -15.30
C THR A 242 6.26 -5.88 -15.33
N ILE A 243 5.99 -7.11 -14.89
CA ILE A 243 6.96 -8.23 -14.93
C ILE A 243 7.37 -8.52 -16.38
N ASP A 244 6.40 -8.69 -17.28
CA ASP A 244 6.67 -9.01 -18.69
C ASP A 244 7.41 -7.87 -19.38
N PHE A 245 7.02 -6.62 -19.08
CA PHE A 245 7.76 -5.46 -19.56
C PHE A 245 9.22 -5.51 -19.11
N CYS A 246 9.51 -5.77 -17.83
CA CYS A 246 10.88 -5.86 -17.34
C CYS A 246 11.68 -7.04 -17.92
N LYS A 247 11.05 -8.18 -18.18
CA LYS A 247 11.70 -9.30 -18.89
C LYS A 247 12.12 -8.93 -20.31
N GLU A 248 11.25 -8.22 -21.04
CA GLU A 248 11.53 -7.77 -22.41
C GLU A 248 12.53 -6.61 -22.45
N ASN A 249 12.43 -5.68 -21.49
CA ASN A 249 13.07 -4.37 -21.57
C ASN A 249 14.23 -4.14 -20.61
N GLY A 250 14.50 -5.09 -19.72
CA GLY A 250 15.40 -4.94 -18.58
C GLY A 250 14.77 -4.17 -17.42
N ALA A 251 15.57 -3.94 -16.38
CA ALA A 251 15.18 -3.12 -15.23
C ALA A 251 14.98 -1.65 -15.65
N PHE A 252 14.11 -0.93 -14.94
CA PHE A 252 13.99 0.52 -15.09
C PHE A 252 15.29 1.22 -14.65
N ASP A 253 15.57 2.37 -15.28
CA ASP A 253 16.69 3.23 -14.96
C ASP A 253 16.20 4.52 -14.27
N PRO A 254 16.41 4.66 -12.94
CA PRO A 254 15.99 5.85 -12.19
C PRO A 254 16.60 7.16 -12.69
N THR A 255 17.72 7.13 -13.42
CA THR A 255 18.41 8.32 -13.93
C THR A 255 17.70 8.96 -15.12
N THR A 256 17.01 8.15 -15.92
CA THR A 256 16.38 8.58 -17.17
C THR A 256 14.86 8.47 -17.16
N MET A 257 14.29 7.56 -16.38
CA MET A 257 12.87 7.26 -16.41
C MET A 257 11.99 8.47 -16.01
N GLY A 258 10.81 8.52 -16.64
CA GLY A 258 9.75 9.50 -16.34
C GLY A 258 9.07 9.19 -15.02
N THR A 259 7.87 9.75 -14.84
CA THR A 259 7.07 9.62 -13.61
C THR A 259 5.65 9.18 -13.93
N VAL A 260 5.11 8.25 -13.13
CA VAL A 260 3.66 7.98 -13.14
C VAL A 260 3.04 8.50 -11.85
N SER A 261 2.30 9.59 -11.98
CA SER A 261 1.52 10.16 -10.86
C SER A 261 0.14 9.51 -10.77
N ASN A 262 -0.57 9.70 -9.65
CA ASN A 262 -1.89 9.12 -9.45
C ASN A 262 -2.93 10.17 -9.00
N VAL A 263 -4.15 10.04 -9.53
CA VAL A 263 -5.37 10.68 -9.04
C VAL A 263 -6.35 9.57 -8.67
N GLY A 264 -6.53 9.34 -7.37
CA GLY A 264 -7.29 8.22 -6.84
C GLY A 264 -8.69 8.59 -6.35
N LEU A 265 -9.69 7.78 -6.70
CA LEU A 265 -11.04 7.85 -6.15
C LEU A 265 -11.08 7.17 -4.79
N MET A 266 -11.29 7.93 -3.70
CA MET A 266 -11.31 7.34 -2.34
C MET A 266 -12.29 7.99 -1.37
N ALA A 267 -12.83 9.17 -1.70
CA ALA A 267 -13.68 9.93 -0.79
C ALA A 267 -14.93 9.14 -0.38
N GLN A 268 -15.30 9.26 0.90
CA GLN A 268 -16.46 8.60 1.50
C GLN A 268 -16.42 7.05 1.43
N GLN A 269 -15.23 6.47 1.63
CA GLN A 269 -15.01 5.02 1.64
C GLN A 269 -15.45 4.38 0.32
N ALA A 270 -14.98 4.96 -0.80
CA ALA A 270 -15.32 4.48 -2.13
C ALA A 270 -14.88 3.01 -2.33
N GLU A 271 -15.75 2.25 -3.00
CA GLU A 271 -15.47 0.91 -3.52
C GLU A 271 -15.13 -0.10 -2.40
N GLU A 272 -14.09 -0.93 -2.56
CA GLU A 272 -13.76 -2.03 -1.66
C GLU A 272 -13.48 -1.58 -0.21
N TYR A 273 -12.97 -0.36 -0.02
CA TYR A 273 -12.63 0.18 1.31
C TYR A 273 -13.88 0.48 2.16
N GLY A 274 -15.04 0.59 1.52
CA GLY A 274 -16.34 0.68 2.18
C GLY A 274 -17.04 -0.65 2.37
N SER A 275 -16.49 -1.77 1.88
CA SER A 275 -17.21 -3.06 1.75
C SER A 275 -17.20 -3.94 3.01
N HIS A 276 -16.39 -3.62 4.02
CA HIS A 276 -16.13 -4.56 5.12
C HIS A 276 -17.38 -4.98 5.90
N ASP A 277 -18.30 -4.05 6.12
CA ASP A 277 -19.55 -4.32 6.83
C ASP A 277 -20.63 -4.95 5.94
N LYS A 278 -20.28 -5.24 4.68
CA LYS A 278 -21.09 -5.82 3.60
C LYS A 278 -20.39 -7.04 2.96
N THR A 279 -19.40 -7.62 3.65
CA THR A 279 -18.68 -8.82 3.20
C THR A 279 -19.03 -9.99 4.12
N PHE A 280 -19.39 -11.13 3.56
CA PHE A 280 -19.90 -12.29 4.30
C PHE A 280 -19.28 -13.59 3.80
N GLU A 281 -18.84 -14.44 4.74
CA GLU A 281 -18.56 -15.85 4.46
C GLU A 281 -19.88 -16.63 4.53
N MET A 282 -20.26 -17.26 3.42
CA MET A 282 -21.55 -17.92 3.30
C MET A 282 -21.60 -19.20 4.13
N GLN A 283 -22.62 -19.34 4.99
CA GLN A 283 -22.74 -20.48 5.89
C GLN A 283 -23.44 -21.68 5.26
N GLU A 284 -24.26 -21.45 4.24
CA GLU A 284 -25.07 -22.45 3.55
C GLU A 284 -25.10 -22.15 2.05
N ARG A 285 -25.49 -23.16 1.26
CA ARG A 285 -25.76 -23.02 -0.17
C ARG A 285 -27.09 -22.30 -0.38
N GLY A 286 -27.14 -21.39 -1.35
CA GLY A 286 -28.35 -20.65 -1.66
C GLY A 286 -28.14 -19.51 -2.66
N ASN A 287 -28.99 -18.49 -2.55
CA ASN A 287 -28.89 -17.27 -3.33
C ASN A 287 -28.74 -16.07 -2.40
N VAL A 288 -27.76 -15.20 -2.69
CA VAL A 288 -27.68 -13.87 -2.08
C VAL A 288 -28.34 -12.87 -3.03
N GLN A 289 -29.28 -12.10 -2.50
CA GLN A 289 -30.03 -11.10 -3.24
C GLN A 289 -29.86 -9.73 -2.58
N VAL A 290 -29.60 -8.72 -3.41
CA VAL A 290 -29.73 -7.31 -3.05
C VAL A 290 -31.12 -6.87 -3.49
N VAL A 291 -31.97 -6.50 -2.52
CA VAL A 291 -33.34 -6.07 -2.76
C VAL A 291 -33.54 -4.61 -2.38
N ASN A 292 -34.34 -3.89 -3.16
CA ASN A 292 -34.70 -2.50 -2.87
C ASN A 292 -35.86 -2.39 -1.86
N GLN A 293 -36.26 -1.15 -1.52
CA GLN A 293 -37.37 -0.90 -0.60
C GLN A 293 -38.73 -1.39 -1.15
N ALA A 294 -38.90 -1.44 -2.47
CA ALA A 294 -40.12 -1.95 -3.11
C ALA A 294 -40.23 -3.48 -3.11
N GLY A 295 -39.14 -4.18 -2.78
CA GLY A 295 -39.05 -5.64 -2.78
C GLY A 295 -38.49 -6.24 -4.07
N ASP A 296 -38.09 -5.42 -5.03
CA ASP A 296 -37.48 -5.87 -6.29
C ASP A 296 -36.06 -6.41 -6.04
N VAL A 297 -35.73 -7.52 -6.68
CA VAL A 297 -34.37 -8.07 -6.69
C VAL A 297 -33.55 -7.33 -7.73
N LEU A 298 -32.52 -6.61 -7.30
CA LEU A 298 -31.64 -5.82 -8.17
C LEU A 298 -30.42 -6.62 -8.62
N ILE A 299 -29.78 -7.34 -7.69
CA ILE A 299 -28.61 -8.18 -7.92
C ILE A 299 -28.83 -9.52 -7.24
N GLU A 300 -28.45 -10.60 -7.90
CA GLU A 300 -28.53 -11.98 -7.37
C GLU A 300 -27.28 -12.79 -7.73
N HIS A 301 -26.77 -13.54 -6.75
CA HIS A 301 -25.69 -14.51 -6.94
C HIS A 301 -26.06 -15.86 -6.31
N LYS A 302 -25.80 -16.95 -7.04
CA LYS A 302 -25.77 -18.29 -6.47
C LYS A 302 -24.49 -18.44 -5.67
N VAL A 303 -24.59 -18.97 -4.45
CA VAL A 303 -23.45 -19.16 -3.56
C VAL A 303 -23.46 -20.53 -2.93
N GLU A 304 -22.28 -21.04 -2.63
CA GLU A 304 -22.05 -22.27 -1.88
C GLU A 304 -21.52 -21.95 -0.47
N LYS A 305 -21.52 -22.95 0.43
CA LYS A 305 -20.95 -22.79 1.76
C LYS A 305 -19.44 -22.49 1.68
N GLY A 306 -19.04 -21.42 2.36
CA GLY A 306 -17.67 -20.92 2.44
C GLY A 306 -17.29 -19.95 1.31
N ASP A 307 -18.17 -19.70 0.33
CA ASP A 307 -17.96 -18.63 -0.63
C ASP A 307 -17.92 -17.28 0.10
N ILE A 308 -17.14 -16.34 -0.42
CA ILE A 308 -17.06 -14.98 0.12
C ILE A 308 -17.91 -14.08 -0.78
N TRP A 309 -18.98 -13.50 -0.25
CA TRP A 309 -19.81 -12.54 -0.99
C TRP A 309 -19.53 -11.13 -0.48
N ARG A 310 -19.48 -10.12 -1.37
CA ARG A 310 -19.26 -8.71 -0.99
C ARG A 310 -20.12 -7.76 -1.82
N MET A 311 -20.42 -6.59 -1.24
CA MET A 311 -21.04 -5.45 -1.93
C MET A 311 -20.27 -4.16 -1.64
N CYS A 312 -19.98 -3.38 -2.67
CA CYS A 312 -19.32 -2.08 -2.56
C CYS A 312 -20.28 -0.94 -2.96
N GLN A 313 -19.87 0.28 -2.65
CA GLN A 313 -20.63 1.49 -2.96
C GLN A 313 -19.68 2.61 -3.37
N VAL A 314 -20.07 3.41 -4.36
CA VAL A 314 -19.39 4.65 -4.66
C VAL A 314 -20.37 5.75 -5.04
N LYS A 315 -20.26 6.87 -4.33
CA LYS A 315 -21.19 7.99 -4.45
C LYS A 315 -20.82 8.88 -5.61
N ASP A 316 -21.83 9.51 -6.18
CA ASP A 316 -21.68 10.34 -7.37
C ASP A 316 -20.80 11.58 -7.15
N ALA A 317 -20.97 12.26 -6.01
CA ALA A 317 -20.20 13.46 -5.69
C ALA A 317 -18.67 13.20 -5.60
N PRO A 318 -18.19 12.13 -4.93
CA PRO A 318 -16.82 11.66 -5.05
C PRO A 318 -16.32 11.45 -6.49
N ILE A 319 -17.14 10.88 -7.38
CA ILE A 319 -16.76 10.64 -8.79
C ILE A 319 -16.61 11.96 -9.54
N GLN A 320 -17.54 12.91 -9.35
CA GLN A 320 -17.44 14.24 -9.96
C GLN A 320 -16.15 14.97 -9.52
N ASP A 321 -15.84 14.95 -8.22
CA ASP A 321 -14.63 15.59 -7.69
C ASP A 321 -13.35 14.90 -8.19
N TRP A 322 -13.36 13.57 -8.29
CA TRP A 322 -12.27 12.79 -8.86
C TRP A 322 -12.01 13.12 -10.34
N VAL A 323 -13.05 13.22 -11.18
CA VAL A 323 -12.92 13.64 -12.59
C VAL A 323 -12.42 15.08 -12.68
N LYS A 324 -12.92 15.98 -11.83
CA LYS A 324 -12.44 17.37 -11.75
C LYS A 324 -10.96 17.43 -11.41
N LEU A 325 -10.50 16.63 -10.45
CA LEU A 325 -9.11 16.59 -10.03
C LEU A 325 -8.22 16.04 -11.15
N ALA A 326 -8.64 14.98 -11.83
CA ALA A 326 -7.94 14.42 -12.98
C ALA A 326 -7.76 15.46 -14.09
N TYR A 327 -8.83 16.15 -14.47
CA TYR A 327 -8.80 17.28 -15.41
C TYR A 327 -7.82 18.37 -14.96
N SER A 328 -7.93 18.80 -13.70
CA SER A 328 -7.11 19.88 -13.15
C SER A 328 -5.62 19.52 -13.18
N ARG A 329 -5.27 18.26 -12.90
CA ARG A 329 -3.89 17.76 -12.95
C ARG A 329 -3.38 17.63 -14.39
N ALA A 330 -4.19 17.11 -15.31
CA ALA A 330 -3.85 17.04 -16.72
C ALA A 330 -3.56 18.45 -17.28
N LYS A 331 -4.44 19.42 -16.99
CA LYS A 331 -4.26 20.82 -17.40
C LYS A 331 -3.03 21.48 -16.78
N ALA A 332 -2.78 21.26 -15.49
CA ALA A 332 -1.66 21.89 -14.79
C ALA A 332 -0.29 21.36 -15.25
N THR A 333 -0.23 20.12 -15.74
CA THR A 333 1.04 19.45 -16.08
C THR A 333 1.26 19.28 -17.57
N GLY A 334 0.20 19.27 -18.38
CA GLY A 334 0.26 18.90 -19.80
C GLY A 334 0.51 17.41 -20.06
N ASN A 335 0.57 16.59 -19.01
CA ASN A 335 0.80 15.15 -19.13
C ASN A 335 -0.49 14.41 -19.52
N PRO A 336 -0.41 13.32 -20.31
CA PRO A 336 -1.55 12.46 -20.57
C PRO A 336 -2.16 11.90 -19.28
N ALA A 337 -3.49 11.92 -19.19
CA ALA A 337 -4.24 11.36 -18.08
C ALA A 337 -5.06 10.16 -18.53
N ILE A 338 -4.69 8.99 -18.03
CA ILE A 338 -5.30 7.72 -18.41
C ILE A 338 -6.20 7.29 -17.27
N PHE A 339 -7.48 7.10 -17.53
CA PHE A 339 -8.43 6.45 -16.63
C PHE A 339 -8.28 4.94 -16.76
N TRP A 340 -7.94 4.27 -15.66
CA TRP A 340 -7.65 2.83 -15.61
C TRP A 340 -8.95 2.11 -15.27
N LEU A 341 -9.76 1.83 -16.29
CA LEU A 341 -11.11 1.29 -16.16
C LEU A 341 -11.31 0.21 -17.22
N ASP A 342 -11.72 -0.98 -16.78
CA ASP A 342 -12.02 -2.10 -17.65
C ASP A 342 -13.51 -2.14 -18.00
N GLU A 343 -13.88 -1.90 -19.26
CA GLU A 343 -15.28 -1.96 -19.68
C GLU A 343 -15.93 -3.34 -19.50
N ASN A 344 -15.13 -4.41 -19.37
CA ASN A 344 -15.63 -5.76 -19.10
C ASN A 344 -15.94 -5.99 -17.62
N ARG A 345 -15.45 -5.13 -16.73
CA ARG A 345 -15.81 -5.14 -15.31
C ARG A 345 -17.07 -4.29 -15.11
N PRO A 346 -18.20 -4.87 -14.66
CA PRO A 346 -19.47 -4.16 -14.55
C PRO A 346 -19.42 -2.86 -13.73
N HIS A 347 -18.66 -2.84 -12.63
CA HIS A 347 -18.44 -1.63 -11.85
C HIS A 347 -17.77 -0.53 -12.67
N ASP A 348 -16.63 -0.85 -13.27
CA ASP A 348 -15.85 0.09 -14.09
C ASP A 348 -16.68 0.59 -15.29
N ALA A 349 -17.52 -0.26 -15.90
CA ALA A 349 -18.45 0.15 -16.95
C ALA A 349 -19.44 1.25 -16.50
N GLU A 350 -19.94 1.17 -15.26
CA GLU A 350 -20.78 2.25 -14.68
C GLU A 350 -19.95 3.52 -14.40
N ILE A 351 -18.69 3.38 -13.96
CA ILE A 351 -17.77 4.51 -13.77
C ILE A 351 -17.46 5.19 -15.11
N ILE A 352 -17.19 4.43 -16.17
CA ILE A 352 -16.91 4.94 -17.53
C ILE A 352 -18.05 5.83 -18.01
N LYS A 353 -19.31 5.44 -17.77
CA LYS A 353 -20.49 6.27 -18.11
C LYS A 353 -20.43 7.63 -17.41
N LYS A 354 -20.06 7.67 -16.12
CA LYS A 354 -19.93 8.91 -15.35
C LYS A 354 -18.73 9.75 -15.76
N VAL A 355 -17.58 9.13 -16.02
CA VAL A 355 -16.39 9.82 -16.55
C VAL A 355 -16.73 10.52 -17.86
N ASN A 356 -17.33 9.81 -18.81
CA ASN A 356 -17.76 10.36 -20.10
C ASN A 356 -18.82 11.47 -19.96
N LEU A 357 -19.69 11.39 -18.96
CA LEU A 357 -20.65 12.45 -18.66
C LEU A 357 -19.95 13.70 -18.11
N TYR A 358 -19.09 13.54 -17.10
CA TYR A 358 -18.51 14.66 -16.35
C TYR A 358 -17.35 15.34 -17.06
N LEU A 359 -16.60 14.63 -17.93
CA LEU A 359 -15.58 15.26 -18.76
C LEU A 359 -16.15 16.34 -19.69
N LYS A 360 -17.43 16.25 -20.06
CA LYS A 360 -18.12 17.29 -20.88
C LYS A 360 -18.25 18.64 -20.17
N ASN A 361 -18.08 18.69 -18.85
CA ASN A 361 -18.13 19.92 -18.07
C ASN A 361 -16.80 20.71 -18.11
N TYR A 362 -15.77 20.17 -18.76
CA TYR A 362 -14.43 20.75 -18.78
C TYR A 362 -13.94 20.97 -20.21
N ASP A 363 -13.14 22.01 -20.42
CA ASP A 363 -12.45 22.22 -21.70
C ASP A 363 -11.21 21.33 -21.77
N THR A 364 -11.35 20.20 -22.46
CA THR A 364 -10.28 19.20 -22.69
C THR A 364 -9.48 19.46 -23.96
N THR A 365 -9.63 20.61 -24.62
CA THR A 365 -8.90 20.94 -25.85
C THR A 365 -7.40 20.91 -25.60
N GLY A 366 -6.67 20.15 -26.41
CA GLY A 366 -5.21 20.00 -26.29
C GLY A 366 -4.75 19.12 -25.12
N LEU A 367 -5.67 18.45 -24.39
CA LEU A 367 -5.34 17.46 -23.38
C LEU A 367 -5.44 16.04 -23.97
N ASP A 368 -4.50 15.18 -23.61
CA ASP A 368 -4.55 13.74 -23.91
C ASP A 368 -5.21 13.03 -22.71
N ILE A 369 -6.51 12.78 -22.80
CA ILE A 369 -7.29 12.07 -21.78
C ILE A 369 -7.89 10.81 -22.42
N GLN A 370 -7.57 9.65 -21.85
CA GLN A 370 -7.98 8.35 -22.39
C GLN A 370 -8.58 7.47 -21.30
N ILE A 371 -9.35 6.47 -21.71
CA ILE A 371 -9.85 5.40 -20.85
C ILE A 371 -9.26 4.10 -21.40
N LEU A 372 -8.49 3.37 -20.61
CA LEU A 372 -7.88 2.10 -20.99
C LEU A 372 -8.07 1.07 -19.86
N PRO A 373 -8.24 -0.23 -20.19
CA PRO A 373 -8.26 -1.27 -19.18
C PRO A 373 -6.92 -1.32 -18.42
N PRO A 374 -6.88 -1.74 -17.14
CA PRO A 374 -5.69 -1.63 -16.29
C PRO A 374 -4.41 -2.21 -16.89
N GLU A 375 -4.49 -3.34 -17.61
CA GLU A 375 -3.34 -3.95 -18.27
C GLU A 375 -2.77 -3.05 -19.38
N GLU A 376 -3.62 -2.56 -20.28
CA GLU A 376 -3.20 -1.68 -21.38
C GLU A 376 -2.71 -0.32 -20.86
N ALA A 377 -3.40 0.23 -19.86
CA ALA A 377 -3.01 1.47 -19.18
C ALA A 377 -1.62 1.34 -18.53
N THR A 378 -1.33 0.18 -17.95
CA THR A 378 -0.01 -0.17 -17.42
C THR A 378 1.02 -0.18 -18.55
N ILE A 379 0.80 -0.95 -19.61
CA ILE A 379 1.73 -1.06 -20.75
C ILE A 379 2.01 0.31 -21.39
N TYR A 380 0.97 1.13 -21.61
CA TYR A 380 1.10 2.50 -22.11
C TYR A 380 2.01 3.34 -21.21
N SER A 381 1.77 3.27 -19.90
CA SER A 381 2.52 4.03 -18.90
C SER A 381 3.98 3.55 -18.81
N LEU A 382 4.25 2.24 -18.86
CA LEU A 382 5.60 1.68 -18.80
C LEU A 382 6.43 2.00 -20.05
N LYS A 383 5.81 2.03 -21.24
CA LYS A 383 6.48 2.48 -22.48
C LYS A 383 6.94 3.94 -22.34
N ARG A 384 6.05 4.82 -21.89
CA ARG A 384 6.34 6.25 -21.68
C ARG A 384 7.37 6.48 -20.59
N ILE A 385 7.24 5.80 -19.44
CA ILE A 385 8.16 5.99 -18.32
C ILE A 385 9.59 5.59 -18.71
N LYS A 386 9.77 4.52 -19.51
CA LYS A 386 11.08 4.12 -20.04
C LYS A 386 11.67 5.17 -20.99
N GLU A 387 10.84 5.88 -21.74
CA GLU A 387 11.24 6.99 -22.62
C GLU A 387 11.48 8.32 -21.88
N GLY A 388 11.44 8.34 -20.55
CA GLY A 388 11.60 9.57 -19.77
C GLY A 388 10.36 10.48 -19.77
N LYS A 389 9.20 9.98 -20.22
CA LYS A 389 7.94 10.73 -20.29
C LYS A 389 7.03 10.41 -19.12
N ASP A 390 6.25 11.40 -18.71
CA ASP A 390 5.34 11.29 -17.57
C ASP A 390 3.92 10.90 -17.99
N THR A 391 3.19 10.22 -17.11
CA THR A 391 1.77 9.87 -17.29
C THR A 391 1.02 10.07 -15.97
N ILE A 392 -0.23 10.50 -16.03
CA ILE A 392 -1.14 10.52 -14.87
C ILE A 392 -2.02 9.27 -14.95
N SER A 393 -1.90 8.39 -13.96
CA SER A 393 -2.87 7.33 -13.72
C SER A 393 -4.07 7.90 -12.97
N VAL A 394 -5.27 7.66 -13.46
CA VAL A 394 -6.53 8.09 -12.86
C VAL A 394 -7.31 6.83 -12.54
N SER A 395 -7.38 6.45 -11.26
CA SER A 395 -7.79 5.10 -10.87
C SER A 395 -8.79 5.08 -9.72
N GLY A 396 -9.48 3.94 -9.57
CA GLY A 396 -10.21 3.58 -8.35
C GLY A 396 -9.31 3.45 -7.12
N ASN A 397 -9.91 3.15 -5.98
CA ASN A 397 -9.31 3.19 -4.65
C ASN A 397 -8.21 2.13 -4.45
N VAL A 398 -8.46 0.88 -4.87
CA VAL A 398 -7.46 -0.19 -4.75
C VAL A 398 -6.26 0.09 -5.67
N LEU A 399 -6.50 0.44 -6.94
CA LEU A 399 -5.43 0.76 -7.87
C LEU A 399 -4.66 2.02 -7.46
N ARG A 400 -5.31 3.03 -6.85
CA ARG A 400 -4.60 4.18 -6.26
C ARG A 400 -3.50 3.66 -5.34
N ASP A 401 -3.86 2.78 -4.40
CA ASP A 401 -2.90 2.24 -3.44
C ASP A 401 -1.76 1.48 -4.14
N TYR A 402 -2.11 0.55 -5.03
CA TYR A 402 -1.14 -0.30 -5.70
C TYR A 402 -0.16 0.49 -6.57
N LEU A 403 -0.65 1.50 -7.30
CA LEU A 403 0.16 2.29 -8.21
C LEU A 403 1.03 3.33 -7.48
N THR A 404 0.56 3.86 -6.35
CA THR A 404 1.34 4.77 -5.50
C THR A 404 2.42 4.08 -4.66
N ASP A 405 2.41 2.74 -4.58
CA ASP A 405 3.58 1.98 -4.15
C ASP A 405 4.45 1.56 -5.34
N LEU A 406 3.83 1.01 -6.39
CA LEU A 406 4.54 0.44 -7.54
C LEU A 406 5.51 1.43 -8.19
N PHE A 407 4.99 2.54 -8.71
CA PHE A 407 5.84 3.48 -9.45
C PHE A 407 6.84 4.19 -8.54
N PRO A 408 6.50 4.70 -7.35
CA PRO A 408 7.47 5.33 -6.47
C PRO A 408 8.60 4.40 -6.00
N ILE A 409 8.31 3.10 -5.76
CA ILE A 409 9.36 2.14 -5.42
C ILE A 409 10.33 1.92 -6.59
N LEU A 410 9.85 1.92 -7.83
CA LEU A 410 10.69 1.80 -9.04
C LEU A 410 11.43 3.11 -9.36
N GLU A 411 10.82 4.27 -9.09
CA GLU A 411 11.34 5.58 -9.47
C GLU A 411 12.32 6.18 -8.45
N VAL A 412 12.01 6.06 -7.17
CA VAL A 412 12.74 6.73 -6.08
C VAL A 412 13.11 5.75 -4.95
N GLY A 413 12.90 4.45 -5.16
CA GLY A 413 13.35 3.38 -4.27
C GLY A 413 12.47 3.16 -3.04
N THR A 414 11.43 3.98 -2.84
CA THR A 414 10.49 3.89 -1.72
C THR A 414 9.25 4.77 -1.97
N SER A 415 8.08 4.33 -1.50
CA SER A 415 6.84 5.11 -1.53
C SER A 415 6.73 6.15 -0.40
N ALA A 416 7.68 6.18 0.54
CA ALA A 416 7.72 7.18 1.61
C ALA A 416 8.14 8.59 1.13
N LYS A 417 8.70 8.72 -0.07
CA LYS A 417 9.22 9.99 -0.63
C LYS A 417 8.25 10.66 -1.60
N MET A 418 6.94 10.52 -1.34
CA MET A 418 5.87 10.97 -2.21
C MET A 418 5.08 12.11 -1.57
N LEU A 419 4.42 12.91 -2.42
CA LEU A 419 3.35 13.80 -1.96
C LEU A 419 2.03 13.04 -2.07
N SER A 420 1.32 12.92 -0.96
CA SER A 420 -0.06 12.42 -0.93
C SER A 420 -0.95 13.55 -0.40
N ILE A 421 -1.60 14.24 -1.34
CA ILE A 421 -2.43 15.42 -1.07
C ILE A 421 -3.89 15.02 -1.25
N VAL A 422 -4.69 15.29 -0.23
CA VAL A 422 -6.13 15.02 -0.20
C VAL A 422 -6.88 16.35 -0.11
N PRO A 423 -7.30 16.94 -1.24
CA PRO A 423 -8.21 18.07 -1.23
C PRO A 423 -9.54 17.62 -0.62
N LEU A 424 -9.85 18.07 0.59
CA LEU A 424 -11.10 17.70 1.25
C LEU A 424 -12.25 18.37 0.50
N MET A 425 -13.33 17.63 0.25
CA MET A 425 -14.49 18.11 -0.51
C MET A 425 -15.12 19.40 0.04
N LYS A 426 -14.88 19.73 1.33
CA LYS A 426 -15.34 20.96 1.99
C LYS A 426 -14.32 22.12 1.95
N GLY A 427 -13.27 22.02 1.14
CA GLY A 427 -12.28 23.08 0.91
C GLY A 427 -11.05 23.06 1.82
N GLY A 428 -10.95 22.13 2.78
CA GLY A 428 -9.72 21.92 3.56
C GLY A 428 -8.70 21.07 2.81
N GLY A 429 -7.50 20.92 3.39
CA GLY A 429 -6.45 20.03 2.91
C GLY A 429 -6.05 19.01 3.97
N LEU A 430 -5.87 17.76 3.56
CA LEU A 430 -5.18 16.72 4.33
C LEU A 430 -3.92 16.32 3.55
N PHE A 431 -2.79 16.24 4.24
CA PHE A 431 -1.48 16.00 3.66
C PHE A 431 -0.87 14.77 4.33
N GLU A 432 -0.96 13.63 3.67
CA GLU A 432 -0.34 12.41 4.14
C GLU A 432 1.16 12.46 3.85
N THR A 433 1.95 12.04 4.83
CA THR A 433 3.42 12.14 4.84
C THR A 433 4.11 11.08 3.97
N GLY A 434 3.37 10.34 3.14
CA GLY A 434 3.84 9.21 2.35
C GLY A 434 2.75 8.15 2.20
N ALA A 435 2.97 7.16 1.32
CA ALA A 435 2.02 6.07 1.08
C ALA A 435 2.34 4.76 1.83
N GLY A 436 3.51 4.68 2.48
CA GLY A 436 3.93 3.47 3.21
C GLY A 436 3.34 3.31 4.61
N GLY A 437 3.62 2.17 5.25
CA GLY A 437 3.21 1.87 6.64
C GLY A 437 4.17 2.38 7.73
N SER A 438 3.93 1.99 8.99
CA SER A 438 4.69 2.45 10.18
C SER A 438 6.03 1.73 10.45
N ALA A 439 6.49 0.89 9.51
CA ALA A 439 7.81 0.24 9.50
C ALA A 439 8.25 -0.41 10.84
N PRO A 440 7.60 -1.50 11.32
CA PRO A 440 7.93 -2.15 12.60
C PRO A 440 9.39 -2.63 12.71
N LYS A 441 10.03 -3.02 11.59
CA LYS A 441 11.46 -3.38 11.55
C LYS A 441 12.39 -2.19 11.90
N HIS A 442 11.92 -0.95 11.83
CA HIS A 442 12.68 0.23 12.26
C HIS A 442 12.66 0.36 13.78
N VAL A 443 11.51 0.09 14.40
CA VAL A 443 11.38 0.06 15.87
C VAL A 443 12.27 -1.01 16.47
N GLN A 444 12.33 -2.21 15.87
CA GLN A 444 13.23 -3.28 16.32
C GLN A 444 14.70 -2.84 16.33
N GLN A 445 15.17 -2.13 15.29
CA GLN A 445 16.52 -1.59 15.23
C GLN A 445 16.73 -0.51 16.31
N PHE A 446 15.77 0.40 16.47
CA PHE A 446 15.85 1.44 17.47
C PHE A 446 15.95 0.87 18.90
N LEU A 447 15.15 -0.13 19.24
CA LEU A 447 15.20 -0.77 20.57
C LEU A 447 16.49 -1.57 20.78
N LYS A 448 17.02 -2.21 19.73
CA LYS A 448 18.22 -3.06 19.83
C LYS A 448 19.52 -2.28 19.87
N GLU A 449 19.63 -1.24 19.05
CA GLU A 449 20.89 -0.54 18.79
C GLU A 449 20.75 0.98 18.70
N ASN A 450 19.61 1.54 19.15
CA ASN A 450 19.36 2.98 19.25
C ASN A 450 19.68 3.74 17.96
N HIS A 451 19.33 3.14 16.82
CA HIS A 451 19.47 3.74 15.49
C HIS A 451 18.11 3.69 14.79
N LEU A 452 17.57 4.85 14.42
CA LEU A 452 16.28 4.94 13.74
C LEU A 452 16.48 5.31 12.27
N ARG A 453 16.39 4.31 11.38
CA ARG A 453 16.53 4.49 9.92
C ARG A 453 15.26 4.97 9.19
N TRP A 454 14.30 5.55 9.91
CA TRP A 454 13.08 6.11 9.31
C TRP A 454 13.40 7.42 8.58
N ASP A 455 13.04 7.53 7.31
CA ASP A 455 13.25 8.74 6.51
C ASP A 455 12.01 9.64 6.56
N SER A 456 12.13 10.77 7.28
CA SER A 456 11.05 11.75 7.47
C SER A 456 10.87 12.71 6.28
N LEU A 457 11.52 12.47 5.13
CA LEU A 457 11.38 13.35 3.96
C LEU A 457 9.91 13.63 3.57
N GLY A 458 9.06 12.61 3.64
CA GLY A 458 7.64 12.78 3.35
C GLY A 458 6.89 13.66 4.35
N GLU A 459 7.31 13.70 5.62
CA GLU A 459 6.80 14.66 6.62
C GLU A 459 7.18 16.09 6.25
N PHE A 460 8.42 16.29 5.78
CA PHE A 460 8.92 17.62 5.40
C PHE A 460 8.16 18.15 4.18
N LEU A 461 7.96 17.28 3.18
CA LEU A 461 7.19 17.59 1.97
C LEU A 461 5.72 17.90 2.29
N ALA A 462 5.08 17.11 3.15
CA ALA A 462 3.70 17.35 3.57
C ALA A 462 3.57 18.67 4.35
N LEU A 463 4.54 19.00 5.20
CA LEU A 463 4.56 20.26 5.94
C LEU A 463 4.71 21.48 5.01
N ALA A 464 5.57 21.41 4.00
CA ALA A 464 5.71 22.48 3.01
C ALA A 464 4.38 22.74 2.31
N VAL A 465 3.75 21.70 1.74
CA VAL A 465 2.46 21.84 1.06
C VAL A 465 1.35 22.28 2.03
N SER A 466 1.37 21.85 3.29
CA SER A 466 0.42 22.30 4.30
C SER A 466 0.56 23.80 4.60
N LEU A 467 1.79 24.32 4.66
CA LEU A 467 2.07 25.74 4.86
C LEU A 467 1.68 26.58 3.64
N GLU A 468 1.96 26.06 2.43
CA GLU A 468 1.52 26.67 1.18
C GLU A 468 -0.01 26.79 1.15
N HIS A 469 -0.72 25.69 1.43
CA HIS A 469 -2.17 25.65 1.46
C HIS A 469 -2.72 26.71 2.44
N LEU A 470 -2.24 26.72 3.69
CA LEU A 470 -2.61 27.73 4.70
C LEU A 470 -2.33 29.16 4.21
N GLY A 471 -1.19 29.37 3.56
CA GLY A 471 -0.80 30.65 2.99
C GLY A 471 -1.78 31.16 1.94
N ILE A 472 -2.17 30.29 1.01
CA ILE A 472 -3.09 30.59 -0.10
C ILE A 472 -4.54 30.72 0.40
N THR A 473 -5.05 29.74 1.13
CA THR A 473 -6.48 29.67 1.49
C THR A 473 -6.87 30.67 2.58
N ASN A 474 -5.94 31.04 3.46
CA ASN A 474 -6.21 31.95 4.58
C ASN A 474 -5.47 33.29 4.45
N ASN A 475 -4.85 33.56 3.30
CA ASN A 475 -4.07 34.76 3.03
C ASN A 475 -3.06 35.05 4.16
N LYS A 476 -2.15 34.08 4.40
CA LYS A 476 -1.11 34.15 5.43
C LYS A 476 0.29 34.23 4.78
N PRO A 477 0.79 35.44 4.45
CA PRO A 477 2.08 35.60 3.77
C PRO A 477 3.26 34.94 4.49
N LYS A 478 3.31 34.99 5.83
CA LYS A 478 4.36 34.30 6.61
C LYS A 478 4.36 32.78 6.41
N ALA A 479 3.20 32.16 6.21
CA ALA A 479 3.12 30.73 5.93
C ALA A 479 3.70 30.38 4.55
N LEU A 480 3.51 31.25 3.56
CA LEU A 480 4.15 31.10 2.25
C LEU A 480 5.68 31.19 2.36
N VAL A 481 6.21 32.16 3.11
CA VAL A 481 7.66 32.26 3.36
C VAL A 481 8.20 31.01 4.05
N LEU A 482 7.49 30.49 5.06
CA LEU A 482 7.86 29.23 5.72
C LEU A 482 7.85 28.04 4.75
N SER A 483 6.84 27.95 3.88
CA SER A 483 6.76 26.90 2.85
C SER A 483 7.93 26.96 1.87
N GLU A 484 8.17 28.12 1.26
CA GLU A 484 9.20 28.30 0.25
C GLU A 484 10.60 28.03 0.81
N THR A 485 10.87 28.51 2.02
CA THR A 485 12.16 28.27 2.70
C THR A 485 12.31 26.82 3.16
N LEU A 486 11.20 26.12 3.45
CA LEU A 486 11.22 24.68 3.74
C LEU A 486 11.51 23.87 2.47
N ASP A 487 10.94 24.26 1.32
CA ASP A 487 11.27 23.65 0.03
C ASP A 487 12.76 23.80 -0.30
N GLU A 488 13.34 24.99 -0.12
CA GLU A 488 14.79 25.22 -0.27
C GLU A 488 15.62 24.36 0.71
N ALA A 489 15.15 24.21 1.95
CA ALA A 489 15.81 23.36 2.93
C ALA A 489 15.77 21.88 2.55
N ILE A 490 14.66 21.41 1.98
CA ILE A 490 14.49 20.04 1.45
C ILE A 490 15.42 19.82 0.25
N GLU A 491 15.56 20.80 -0.64
CA GLU A 491 16.51 20.73 -1.75
C GLU A 491 17.96 20.58 -1.27
N ASN A 492 18.39 21.40 -0.30
CA ASN A 492 19.72 21.28 0.30
C ASN A 492 19.89 19.95 1.06
N TYR A 493 18.88 19.51 1.80
CA TYR A 493 18.85 18.21 2.48
C TYR A 493 19.12 17.05 1.52
N LEU A 494 18.51 17.09 0.34
CA LEU A 494 18.70 16.11 -0.71
C LEU A 494 20.07 16.27 -1.40
N GLU A 495 20.45 17.48 -1.79
CA GLU A 495 21.72 17.72 -2.50
C GLU A 495 22.95 17.28 -1.70
N PHE A 496 22.91 17.44 -0.38
CA PHE A 496 24.01 17.06 0.52
C PHE A 496 23.84 15.68 1.18
N ASP A 497 22.91 14.87 0.67
CA ASP A 497 22.61 13.50 1.13
C ASP A 497 22.50 13.38 2.66
N LYS A 498 21.63 14.20 3.25
CA LYS A 498 21.39 14.22 4.71
C LYS A 498 20.26 13.29 5.15
N SER A 499 19.95 12.29 4.31
CA SER A 499 19.00 11.23 4.66
C SER A 499 19.57 10.27 5.71
N PRO A 500 18.72 9.60 6.50
CA PRO A 500 19.17 8.57 7.44
C PRO A 500 19.90 7.43 6.71
N SER A 501 21.07 7.08 7.21
CA SER A 501 21.72 5.81 6.88
C SER A 501 20.94 4.64 7.48
N ARG A 502 21.25 3.44 7.01
CA ARG A 502 20.74 2.19 7.59
C ARG A 502 21.71 1.59 8.61
N LYS A 503 22.92 2.14 8.74
CA LYS A 503 24.02 1.59 9.53
C LYS A 503 24.18 2.34 10.84
N VAL A 504 24.28 1.57 11.93
CA VAL A 504 24.56 2.11 13.26
C VAL A 504 25.88 2.86 13.29
N GLY A 505 25.91 3.99 14.01
CA GLY A 505 27.05 4.91 14.09
C GLY A 505 27.10 5.97 12.99
N GLU A 506 26.30 5.82 11.93
CA GLU A 506 26.09 6.84 10.91
C GLU A 506 24.86 7.72 11.23
N LEU A 507 24.60 8.73 10.39
CA LEU A 507 23.46 9.64 10.57
C LEU A 507 22.14 8.85 10.57
N ASP A 508 21.27 9.10 11.54
CA ASP A 508 19.93 8.49 11.61
C ASP A 508 18.82 9.56 11.49
N ASN A 509 17.56 9.18 11.72
CA ASN A 509 16.41 10.10 11.68
C ASN A 509 16.60 11.39 12.47
N ARG A 510 17.19 11.33 13.67
CA ARG A 510 17.36 12.51 14.53
C ARG A 510 18.41 13.46 13.93
N GLY A 511 19.45 12.89 13.33
CA GLY A 511 20.45 13.64 12.58
C GLY A 511 19.88 14.32 11.33
N SER A 512 19.00 13.62 10.60
CA SER A 512 18.33 14.16 9.42
C SER A 512 17.43 15.36 9.76
N HIS A 513 16.70 15.29 10.89
CA HIS A 513 15.91 16.40 11.43
C HIS A 513 16.76 17.61 11.81
N PHE A 514 17.94 17.39 12.42
CA PHE A 514 18.87 18.48 12.71
C PHE A 514 19.32 19.20 11.43
N TYR A 515 19.70 18.44 10.39
CA TYR A 515 20.13 19.04 9.13
C TYR A 515 19.02 19.83 8.43
N LEU A 516 17.79 19.31 8.41
CA LEU A 516 16.64 20.05 7.91
C LEU A 516 16.45 21.36 8.68
N ALA A 517 16.46 21.32 10.01
CA ALA A 517 16.29 22.52 10.84
C ALA A 517 17.39 23.56 10.59
N MET A 518 18.64 23.11 10.39
CA MET A 518 19.76 24.00 10.05
C MET A 518 19.57 24.66 8.69
N TYR A 519 19.22 23.90 7.64
CA TYR A 519 18.99 24.45 6.30
C TYR A 519 17.77 25.37 6.26
N TRP A 520 16.71 25.04 7.00
CA TRP A 520 15.50 25.86 7.04
C TRP A 520 15.73 27.19 7.77
N ALA A 521 16.43 27.15 8.91
CA ALA A 521 16.83 28.38 9.61
C ALA A 521 17.73 29.27 8.75
N ASP A 522 18.66 28.68 7.98
CA ASP A 522 19.54 29.40 7.06
C ASP A 522 18.75 30.07 5.92
N ALA A 523 17.82 29.35 5.29
CA ALA A 523 16.93 29.91 4.26
C ALA A 523 16.05 31.05 4.82
N LEU A 524 15.48 30.87 6.01
CA LEU A 524 14.70 31.90 6.72
C LEU A 524 15.52 33.15 7.07
N ALA A 525 16.80 32.99 7.41
CA ALA A 525 17.71 34.09 7.68
C ALA A 525 18.19 34.84 6.42
N LYS A 526 18.09 34.21 5.24
CA LYS A 526 18.55 34.78 3.95
C LYS A 526 17.44 35.42 3.13
N GLN A 527 16.20 34.98 3.27
CA GLN A 527 15.07 35.54 2.53
C GLN A 527 14.83 37.04 2.84
N ASN A 528 14.15 37.73 1.93
CA ASN A 528 13.84 39.17 2.02
C ASN A 528 12.34 39.48 1.91
N LYS A 529 11.47 38.48 2.04
CA LYS A 529 10.01 38.60 1.97
C LYS A 529 9.38 38.98 3.32
N ASP A 530 9.98 38.57 4.43
CA ASP A 530 9.53 38.91 5.79
C ASP A 530 10.73 39.21 6.71
N GLN A 531 10.89 40.48 7.09
CA GLN A 531 12.03 40.93 7.89
C GLN A 531 12.00 40.40 9.33
N THR A 532 10.80 40.20 9.90
CA THR A 532 10.67 39.66 11.26
C THR A 532 11.15 38.22 11.33
N LEU A 533 10.74 37.38 10.37
CA LEU A 533 11.25 36.00 10.27
C LEU A 533 12.76 35.99 10.05
N LYS A 534 13.26 36.89 9.20
CA LYS A 534 14.70 37.02 8.93
C LYS A 534 15.50 37.27 10.21
N GLU A 535 15.09 38.27 10.98
CA GLU A 535 15.78 38.66 12.22
C GLU A 535 15.68 37.59 13.30
N MET A 536 14.50 36.97 13.44
CA MET A 536 14.26 35.87 14.38
C MET A 536 15.19 34.68 14.12
N PHE A 537 15.35 34.29 12.85
CA PHE A 537 16.13 33.11 12.48
C PHE A 537 17.61 33.37 12.24
N ALA A 538 18.07 34.62 12.09
CA ALA A 538 19.49 34.93 11.88
C ALA A 538 20.39 34.40 13.01
N GLY A 539 20.00 34.61 14.26
CA GLY A 539 20.73 34.09 15.42
C GLY A 539 20.70 32.56 15.51
N VAL A 540 19.54 31.97 15.23
CA VAL A 540 19.31 30.52 15.27
C VAL A 540 20.15 29.81 14.19
N ALA A 541 20.11 30.30 12.95
CA ALA A 541 20.88 29.77 11.83
C ALA A 541 22.38 29.76 12.14
N LYS A 542 22.90 30.87 12.69
CA LYS A 542 24.29 30.98 13.12
C LYS A 542 24.64 29.94 14.19
N GLN A 543 23.82 29.83 15.24
CA GLN A 543 24.08 28.88 16.34
C GLN A 543 24.03 27.43 15.86
N LEU A 544 23.07 27.05 15.00
CA LEU A 544 22.99 25.70 14.44
C LEU A 544 24.23 25.39 13.60
N LYS A 545 24.70 26.35 12.78
CA LYS A 545 25.88 26.16 11.94
C LYS A 545 27.17 26.04 12.74
N GLU A 546 27.37 26.90 13.73
CA GLU A 546 28.56 26.88 14.60
C GLU A 546 28.64 25.61 15.47
N ASN A 547 27.48 25.02 15.82
CA ASN A 547 27.40 23.82 16.66
C ASN A 547 27.18 22.52 15.87
N GLU A 548 27.26 22.54 14.53
CA GLU A 548 26.96 21.40 13.66
C GLU A 548 27.68 20.11 14.12
N THR A 549 29.01 20.17 14.24
CA THR A 549 29.82 19.01 14.63
C THR A 549 29.50 18.51 16.04
N ALA A 550 29.22 19.42 16.99
CA ALA A 550 28.92 19.05 18.36
C ALA A 550 27.56 18.35 18.47
N ILE A 551 26.55 18.87 17.77
CA ILE A 551 25.20 18.29 17.74
C ILE A 551 25.22 16.90 17.08
N VAL A 552 25.85 16.76 15.91
CA VAL A 552 25.96 15.44 15.24
C VAL A 552 26.69 14.43 16.11
N LYS A 553 27.76 14.84 16.80
CA LYS A 553 28.47 13.97 17.75
C LYS A 553 27.57 13.53 18.91
N ASP A 554 26.76 14.43 19.47
CA ASP A 554 25.81 14.10 20.53
C ASP A 554 24.73 13.11 20.06
N LEU A 555 24.28 13.22 18.82
CA LEU A 555 23.27 12.34 18.23
C LEU A 555 23.84 10.95 17.90
N ASN A 556 25.10 10.86 17.45
CA ASN A 556 25.70 9.59 17.05
C ASN A 556 26.28 8.80 18.24
N LYS A 557 26.78 9.47 19.30
CA LYS A 557 27.45 8.78 20.43
C LYS A 557 26.54 7.82 21.23
N ILE A 558 25.23 8.00 21.14
CA ILE A 558 24.25 7.15 21.86
C ILE A 558 23.89 5.87 21.11
N GLN A 559 24.23 5.78 19.82
CA GLN A 559 23.91 4.64 18.97
C GLN A 559 24.76 3.42 19.35
N GLY A 560 24.32 2.23 18.94
CA GLY A 560 25.00 0.95 19.20
C GLY A 560 24.64 0.30 20.53
N ASN A 561 23.84 0.96 21.36
CA ASN A 561 23.39 0.45 22.64
C ASN A 561 21.88 0.17 22.61
N PRO A 562 21.38 -0.85 23.34
CA PRO A 562 19.95 -1.04 23.51
C PRO A 562 19.26 0.18 24.10
N MET A 563 18.02 0.42 23.67
CA MET A 563 17.16 1.52 24.13
C MET A 563 15.87 0.96 24.73
N ASP A 564 15.56 1.38 25.94
CA ASP A 564 14.29 1.03 26.60
C ASP A 564 13.39 2.26 26.67
N ILE A 565 12.22 2.15 26.03
CA ILE A 565 11.14 3.14 26.06
C ILE A 565 9.92 2.62 26.84
N ASN A 566 10.06 1.51 27.57
CA ASN A 566 9.04 0.89 28.41
C ASN A 566 7.69 0.66 27.69
N GLY A 567 7.75 0.07 26.50
CA GLY A 567 6.57 -0.29 25.71
C GLY A 567 6.85 -0.40 24.22
N TYR A 568 5.83 -0.81 23.48
CA TYR A 568 5.87 -0.89 22.00
C TYR A 568 4.70 -0.12 21.39
N TYR A 569 3.46 -0.57 21.62
CA TYR A 569 2.26 0.13 21.17
C TYR A 569 1.95 1.39 21.99
N TRP A 570 2.35 1.39 23.27
CA TRP A 570 2.12 2.49 24.20
C TRP A 570 3.39 2.72 25.05
N PRO A 571 4.45 3.27 24.46
CA PRO A 571 5.71 3.51 25.17
C PRO A 571 5.57 4.65 26.18
N ASP A 572 6.46 4.70 27.17
CA ASP A 572 6.53 5.81 28.12
C ASP A 572 6.96 7.09 27.37
N HIS A 573 6.13 8.13 27.48
CA HIS A 573 6.32 9.38 26.75
C HIS A 573 7.61 10.11 27.17
N LYS A 574 7.99 10.05 28.46
CA LYS A 574 9.17 10.73 28.97
C LYS A 574 10.44 10.04 28.48
N LEU A 575 10.52 8.71 28.59
CA LEU A 575 11.64 7.91 28.09
C LEU A 575 11.79 8.06 26.59
N THR A 576 10.68 8.00 25.84
CA THR A 576 10.70 8.19 24.38
C THR A 576 11.20 9.59 24.02
N SER A 577 10.71 10.63 24.69
CA SER A 577 11.16 12.01 24.43
C SER A 577 12.66 12.20 24.70
N GLN A 578 13.17 11.61 25.77
CA GLN A 578 14.60 11.64 26.10
C GLN A 578 15.44 10.90 25.05
N ALA A 579 15.00 9.71 24.62
CA ALA A 579 15.67 8.92 23.59
C ALA A 579 15.69 9.61 22.22
N MET A 580 14.61 10.33 21.88
CA MET A 580 14.47 11.03 20.61
C MET A 580 15.13 12.41 20.58
N ARG A 581 15.45 13.01 21.75
CA ARG A 581 16.03 14.36 21.85
C ARG A 581 17.28 14.41 22.72
N PRO A 582 18.34 13.63 22.41
CA PRO A 582 19.50 13.46 23.30
C PRO A 582 20.50 14.63 23.26
N SER A 583 20.48 15.48 22.23
CA SER A 583 21.40 16.63 22.15
C SER A 583 20.86 17.83 22.93
N ASN A 584 21.47 18.10 24.08
CA ASN A 584 21.14 19.27 24.90
C ASN A 584 21.42 20.58 24.17
N THR A 585 22.52 20.65 23.41
CA THR A 585 22.88 21.82 22.59
C THR A 585 21.79 22.13 21.58
N PHE A 586 21.34 21.11 20.82
CA PHE A 586 20.27 21.31 19.84
C PHE A 586 18.96 21.74 20.51
N ASN A 587 18.58 21.07 21.60
CA ASN A 587 17.39 21.42 22.37
C ASN A 587 17.42 22.86 22.93
N ALA A 588 18.59 23.35 23.35
CA ALA A 588 18.75 24.70 23.87
C ALA A 588 18.58 25.77 22.78
N ILE A 589 19.16 25.53 21.59
CA ILE A 589 19.02 26.44 20.43
C ILE A 589 17.56 26.52 19.99
N LEU A 590 16.86 25.39 19.86
CA LEU A 590 15.45 25.41 19.45
C LEU A 590 14.53 26.10 20.47
N LYS A 591 14.87 26.06 21.77
CA LYS A 591 14.13 26.77 22.82
C LYS A 591 14.31 28.30 22.75
N SER A 592 15.31 28.82 22.04
CA SER A 592 15.53 30.26 21.92
C SER A 592 14.71 30.92 20.80
N ILE A 593 13.93 30.15 20.04
CA ILE A 593 12.99 30.68 19.05
C ILE A 593 11.79 31.27 19.81
N VAL A 594 11.60 32.59 19.74
CA VAL A 594 10.55 33.35 20.45
C VAL A 594 9.66 34.08 19.47
#